data_AF-X1VI99-F1
#
_entry.id   AF-X1VI99-F1
#
_cell.length_a   1.000
_cell.length_b   1.000
_cell.length_c   1.000
_cell.angle_alpha   90.00
_cell.angle_beta   90.00
_cell.angle_gamma   90.00
#
_symmetry.space_group_name_H-M   'P 1'
#
loop_
_entity.id
_entity.type
_entity.pdbx_description
1 polymer ?
#
loop_
_entity_poly.entity_id
_entity_poly.type
_entity_poly.pdbx_seq_one_letter_code
_entity_poly.pdbx_strand_id
1 'polypeptide(L)'
;MEEEGLGQLIVDKLSLKAHQPDLSQWQELVSRLKAPHEPVNIALVGKYVELKDAYFSVREALRHAGLYHNRDINLLWVRSEDLERDGSDALLDSAQGIIVPGGFGIRGIEGMIKAASYARDNEIPYLGLCLGMHVMVIEFARYVLGSTEPNSTEFDTSTPYPVIDLLPEQKEMENK
;
A
#
# COMPACT_ATOMS: atom_id res chain seq x y z
N MET A 1 24.84 0.27 19.10
CA MET A 1 25.62 -0.85 18.52
C MET A 1 27.05 -0.45 18.30
N GLU A 2 27.30 0.61 17.52
CA GLU A 2 28.67 1.10 17.30
C GLU A 2 29.32 1.63 18.60
N GLU A 3 28.62 2.48 19.35
CA GLU A 3 29.09 2.98 20.66
C GLU A 3 29.38 1.85 21.68
N GLU A 4 28.68 0.72 21.55
CA GLU A 4 28.84 -0.47 22.41
C GLU A 4 29.94 -1.42 21.89
N GLY A 5 30.60 -1.09 20.78
CA GLY A 5 31.71 -1.86 20.22
C GLY A 5 31.33 -3.19 19.55
N LEU A 6 30.04 -3.44 19.27
CA LEU A 6 29.59 -4.71 18.69
C LEU A 6 30.18 -4.98 17.29
N GLY A 7 30.29 -3.93 16.45
CA GLY A 7 30.88 -4.04 15.12
C GLY A 7 32.35 -4.48 15.17
N GLN A 8 33.13 -3.84 16.04
CA GLN A 8 34.55 -4.18 16.25
C GLN A 8 34.71 -5.61 16.77
N LEU A 9 33.87 -6.04 17.72
CA LEU A 9 33.90 -7.40 18.24
C LEU A 9 33.71 -8.46 17.13
N ILE A 10 32.78 -8.22 16.20
CA ILE A 10 32.52 -9.13 15.06
C ILE A 10 33.73 -9.17 14.12
N VAL A 11 34.31 -8.00 13.79
CA VAL A 11 35.50 -7.88 12.94
C VAL A 11 36.67 -8.67 13.53
N ASP A 12 36.92 -8.51 14.82
CA ASP A 12 38.01 -9.19 15.53
C ASP A 12 37.79 -10.71 15.55
N LYS A 13 36.57 -11.17 15.88
CA LYS A 13 36.23 -12.60 15.95
C LYS A 13 36.32 -13.31 14.60
N LEU A 14 35.99 -12.61 13.52
CA LEU A 14 36.05 -13.13 12.16
C LEU A 14 37.41 -12.86 11.47
N SER A 15 38.35 -12.22 12.17
CA SER A 15 39.67 -11.82 11.63
C SER A 15 39.57 -11.06 10.30
N LEU A 16 38.55 -10.20 10.18
CA LEU A 16 38.32 -9.41 8.99
C LEU A 16 39.23 -8.18 8.97
N LYS A 17 39.72 -7.80 7.79
CA LYS A 17 40.34 -6.48 7.59
C LYS A 17 39.23 -5.49 7.25
N ALA A 18 38.88 -4.63 8.22
CA ALA A 18 37.85 -3.63 8.06
C ALA A 18 38.39 -2.23 8.41
N HIS A 19 37.76 -1.20 7.83
CA HIS A 19 37.98 0.19 8.20
C HIS A 19 36.91 0.62 9.22
N GLN A 20 37.14 1.74 9.89
CA GLN A 20 36.11 2.35 10.74
C GLN A 20 34.87 2.69 9.90
N PRO A 21 33.65 2.37 10.37
CA PRO A 21 32.44 2.64 9.61
C PRO A 21 32.16 4.14 9.53
N ASP A 22 31.85 4.62 8.33
CA ASP A 22 31.31 5.96 8.15
C ASP A 22 29.79 5.92 8.37
N LEU A 23 29.33 6.56 9.46
CA LEU A 23 27.92 6.62 9.84
C LEU A 23 27.26 7.97 9.51
N SER A 24 27.94 8.85 8.77
CA SER A 24 27.45 10.20 8.45
C SER A 24 26.06 10.21 7.82
N GLN A 25 25.83 9.35 6.83
CA GLN A 25 24.52 9.23 6.16
C GLN A 25 23.40 8.77 7.11
N TRP A 26 23.71 7.84 8.03
CA TRP A 26 22.75 7.38 9.04
C TRP A 26 22.43 8.48 10.05
N GLN A 27 23.43 9.24 10.48
CA GLN A 27 23.25 10.35 11.40
C GLN A 27 22.39 11.46 10.78
N GLU A 28 22.64 11.79 9.51
CA GLU A 28 21.82 12.75 8.76
C GLU A 28 20.37 12.26 8.62
N LEU A 29 20.17 10.99 8.23
CA LEU A 29 18.84 10.38 8.13
C LEU A 29 18.07 10.48 9.46
N VAL A 30 18.71 10.11 10.57
CA VAL A 30 18.11 10.18 11.91
C VAL A 30 17.80 11.62 12.32
N SER A 31 18.69 12.57 11.98
CA SER A 31 18.45 14.00 12.24
C SER A 31 17.20 14.49 11.51
N ARG A 32 17.08 14.18 10.21
CA ARG A 32 15.92 14.55 9.40
C ARG A 32 14.63 13.90 9.90
N LEU A 33 14.71 12.64 10.32
CA LEU A 33 13.56 11.89 10.83
C LEU A 33 13.06 12.40 12.20
N LYS A 34 13.93 13.04 12.98
CA LYS A 34 13.58 13.65 14.28
C LYS A 34 13.11 15.11 14.17
N ALA A 35 13.38 15.77 13.04
CA ALA A 35 12.91 17.14 12.81
C ALA A 35 11.38 17.15 12.63
N PRO A 36 10.68 18.20 13.08
CA PRO A 36 9.24 18.33 12.85
C PRO A 36 8.96 18.66 11.39
N HIS A 37 7.98 17.99 10.77
CA HIS A 37 7.51 18.31 9.42
C HIS A 37 6.00 18.51 9.40
N GLU A 38 5.48 19.18 8.37
CA GLU A 38 4.02 19.24 8.22
C GLU A 38 3.48 17.87 7.78
N PRO A 39 2.33 17.44 8.32
CA PRO A 39 1.77 16.14 8.02
C PRO A 39 1.11 16.11 6.63
N VAL A 40 1.13 14.93 6.01
CA VAL A 40 0.30 14.59 4.84
C VAL A 40 -0.53 13.36 5.19
N ASN A 41 -1.84 13.48 5.05
CA ASN A 41 -2.78 12.42 5.36
C ASN A 41 -2.91 11.45 4.19
N ILE A 42 -2.49 10.20 4.40
CA ILE A 42 -2.61 9.13 3.40
C ILE A 42 -3.53 8.05 3.95
N ALA A 43 -4.62 7.74 3.25
CA ALA A 43 -5.49 6.64 3.60
C ALA A 43 -4.96 5.32 3.03
N LEU A 44 -4.63 4.38 3.90
CA LEU A 44 -4.27 3.02 3.54
C LEU A 44 -5.53 2.15 3.71
N VAL A 45 -6.13 1.76 2.58
CA VAL A 45 -7.38 1.02 2.53
C VAL A 45 -7.09 -0.46 2.31
N GLY A 46 -7.25 -1.29 3.35
CA GLY A 46 -6.84 -2.69 3.32
C GLY A 46 -7.75 -3.64 4.11
N LYS A 47 -7.58 -4.94 3.89
CA LYS A 47 -8.33 -5.99 4.61
C LYS A 47 -7.79 -6.25 6.02
N TYR A 48 -6.48 -6.09 6.20
CA TYR A 48 -5.75 -6.49 7.41
C TYR A 48 -5.22 -5.29 8.19
N VAL A 49 -5.91 -4.16 8.18
CA VAL A 49 -5.41 -2.93 8.83
C VAL A 49 -5.38 -2.99 10.37
N GLU A 50 -6.06 -3.98 10.96
CA GLU A 50 -5.93 -4.29 12.40
C GLU A 50 -4.51 -4.80 12.73
N LEU A 51 -3.90 -5.54 11.81
CA LEU A 51 -2.49 -5.95 11.88
C LEU A 51 -1.66 -5.01 10.99
N LYS A 52 -1.25 -3.87 11.56
CA LYS A 52 -0.46 -2.85 10.83
C LYS A 52 0.82 -3.40 10.18
N ASP A 53 1.36 -4.50 10.70
CA ASP A 53 2.54 -5.16 10.16
C ASP A 53 2.28 -5.92 8.86
N ALA A 54 1.02 -6.25 8.53
CA ALA A 54 0.66 -6.81 7.22
C ALA A 54 1.06 -5.88 6.05
N TYR A 55 1.22 -4.58 6.34
CA TYR A 55 1.59 -3.56 5.36
C TYR A 55 2.90 -2.84 5.74
N PHE A 56 3.79 -3.50 6.49
CA PHE A 56 5.04 -2.91 7.00
C PHE A 56 5.86 -2.25 5.89
N SER A 57 6.16 -2.97 4.80
CA SER A 57 6.98 -2.44 3.71
C SER A 57 6.31 -1.25 2.99
N VAL A 58 4.98 -1.26 2.86
CA VAL A 58 4.23 -0.14 2.27
C VAL A 58 4.31 1.09 3.18
N ARG A 59 4.12 0.90 4.49
CA ARG A 59 4.26 1.97 5.49
C ARG A 59 5.65 2.58 5.49
N GLU A 60 6.70 1.76 5.49
CA GLU A 60 8.08 2.28 5.49
C GLU A 60 8.43 2.96 4.16
N ALA A 61 7.96 2.44 3.01
CA ALA A 61 8.14 3.11 1.73
C ALA A 61 7.51 4.51 1.70
N LEU A 62 6.29 4.65 2.25
CA LEU A 62 5.63 5.94 2.39
C LEU A 62 6.43 6.87 3.32
N ARG A 63 6.89 6.38 4.47
CA ARG A 63 7.73 7.17 5.40
C ARG A 63 9.02 7.66 4.73
N HIS A 64 9.66 6.82 3.93
CA HIS A 64 10.85 7.22 3.17
C HIS A 64 10.53 8.31 2.15
N ALA A 65 9.40 8.19 1.43
CA ALA A 65 8.94 9.23 0.51
C ALA A 65 8.60 10.54 1.24
N GLY A 66 7.90 10.47 2.38
CA GLY A 66 7.61 11.63 3.22
C GLY A 66 8.90 12.32 3.67
N LEU A 67 9.85 11.57 4.19
CA LEU A 67 11.15 12.10 4.61
C LEU A 67 11.90 12.76 3.46
N TYR A 68 11.90 12.15 2.27
CA TYR A 68 12.50 12.73 1.07
C TYR A 68 11.90 14.11 0.74
N HIS A 69 10.59 14.27 0.93
CA HIS A 69 9.86 15.51 0.70
C HIS A 69 9.77 16.44 1.92
N ASN A 70 10.45 16.13 3.04
CA ASN A 70 10.34 16.86 4.32
C ASN A 70 8.88 16.98 4.80
N ARG A 71 8.17 15.85 4.81
CA ARG A 71 6.78 15.69 5.24
C ARG A 71 6.66 14.52 6.20
N ASP A 72 5.74 14.64 7.15
CA ASP A 72 5.38 13.53 8.04
C ASP A 72 4.17 12.78 7.46
N ILE A 73 4.31 11.47 7.22
CA ILE A 73 3.20 10.67 6.74
C ILE A 73 2.27 10.33 7.92
N ASN A 74 1.05 10.86 7.89
CA ASN A 74 -0.03 10.45 8.77
C ASN A 74 -0.89 9.40 8.05
N LEU A 75 -0.74 8.13 8.44
CA LEU A 75 -1.52 7.03 7.86
C LEU A 75 -2.88 6.89 8.53
N LEU A 76 -3.93 7.08 7.74
CA LEU A 76 -5.30 6.74 8.10
C LEU A 76 -5.53 5.27 7.74
N TRP A 77 -5.66 4.41 8.73
CA TRP A 77 -5.85 2.98 8.55
C TRP A 77 -7.33 2.70 8.33
N VAL A 78 -7.71 2.40 7.10
CA VAL A 78 -9.13 2.21 6.72
C VAL A 78 -9.37 0.75 6.39
N ARG A 79 -10.29 0.12 7.11
CA ARG A 79 -10.75 -1.24 6.80
C ARG A 79 -11.60 -1.17 5.56
N SER A 80 -11.24 -1.94 4.53
CA SER A 80 -12.02 -1.90 3.28
C SER A 80 -13.47 -2.34 3.47
N GLU A 81 -13.75 -3.31 4.34
CA GLU A 81 -15.12 -3.74 4.68
C GLU A 81 -15.98 -2.63 5.31
N ASP A 82 -15.37 -1.67 6.03
CA ASP A 82 -16.13 -0.56 6.60
C ASP A 82 -16.59 0.43 5.51
N LEU A 83 -15.91 0.46 4.37
CA LEU A 83 -16.31 1.26 3.21
C LEU A 83 -17.53 0.70 2.49
N GLU A 84 -17.90 -0.57 2.70
CA GLU A 84 -19.08 -1.16 2.06
C GLU A 84 -20.41 -0.67 2.69
N ARG A 85 -20.35 0.06 3.80
CA ARG A 85 -21.53 0.61 4.48
C ARG A 85 -21.96 1.96 3.89
N ASP A 86 -23.23 2.31 4.07
CA ASP A 86 -23.75 3.63 3.70
C ASP A 86 -23.08 4.74 4.52
N GLY A 87 -22.79 5.87 3.87
CA GLY A 87 -22.14 7.03 4.50
C GLY A 87 -20.68 6.82 4.91
N SER A 88 -20.04 5.74 4.46
CA SER A 88 -18.66 5.41 4.82
C SER A 88 -17.60 6.33 4.20
N ASP A 89 -17.99 7.20 3.28
CA ASP A 89 -17.13 8.21 2.63
C ASP A 89 -16.45 9.11 3.65
N ALA A 90 -17.11 9.34 4.80
CA ALA A 90 -16.55 10.09 5.94
C ALA A 90 -15.23 9.50 6.48
N LEU A 91 -14.94 8.22 6.21
CA LEU A 91 -13.66 7.59 6.55
C LEU A 91 -12.50 8.08 5.66
N LEU A 92 -12.79 8.71 4.52
CA LEU A 92 -11.84 9.19 3.52
C LEU A 92 -11.75 10.72 3.42
N ASP A 93 -12.66 11.47 4.07
CA ASP A 93 -12.77 12.94 3.95
C ASP A 93 -11.47 13.72 4.21
N SER A 94 -10.61 13.22 5.10
CA SER A 94 -9.35 13.87 5.44
C SER A 94 -8.15 13.38 4.62
N ALA A 95 -8.36 12.42 3.71
CA ALA A 95 -7.31 11.82 2.91
C ALA A 95 -6.86 12.78 1.79
N GLN A 96 -5.56 13.04 1.72
CA GLN A 96 -4.91 13.80 0.65
C GLN A 96 -4.30 12.87 -0.41
N GLY A 97 -4.27 11.57 -0.13
CA GLY A 97 -3.91 10.51 -1.05
C GLY A 97 -4.46 9.18 -0.54
N ILE A 98 -4.78 8.27 -1.45
CA ILE A 98 -5.33 6.95 -1.15
C ILE A 98 -4.38 5.89 -1.68
N ILE A 99 -4.07 4.88 -0.87
CA ILE A 99 -3.29 3.72 -1.28
C ILE A 99 -4.09 2.45 -0.98
N VAL A 100 -4.25 1.62 -2.02
CA VAL A 100 -4.79 0.26 -1.89
C VAL A 100 -3.63 -0.72 -2.10
N PRO A 101 -3.18 -1.41 -1.05
CA PRO A 101 -2.06 -2.34 -1.13
C PRO A 101 -2.48 -3.67 -1.78
N GLY A 102 -1.51 -4.58 -1.92
CA GLY A 102 -1.78 -5.95 -2.33
C GLY A 102 -2.66 -6.70 -1.32
N GLY A 103 -3.29 -7.76 -1.82
CA GLY A 103 -4.12 -8.67 -1.04
C GLY A 103 -4.59 -9.83 -1.91
N PHE A 104 -5.37 -10.73 -1.33
CA PHE A 104 -5.92 -11.89 -2.03
C PHE A 104 -7.36 -12.16 -1.58
N GLY A 105 -8.10 -12.88 -2.41
CA GLY A 105 -9.48 -13.31 -2.15
C GLY A 105 -10.52 -12.19 -2.26
N ILE A 106 -11.78 -12.53 -1.99
CA ILE A 106 -12.94 -11.69 -2.35
C ILE A 106 -13.34 -10.65 -1.29
N ARG A 107 -12.93 -10.84 -0.04
CA ARG A 107 -13.44 -10.07 1.10
C ARG A 107 -13.03 -8.60 1.01
N GLY A 108 -13.95 -7.65 1.19
CA GLY A 108 -13.62 -6.23 1.25
C GLY A 108 -13.23 -5.59 -0.09
N ILE A 109 -13.48 -6.27 -1.23
CA ILE A 109 -13.12 -5.76 -2.56
C ILE A 109 -14.04 -4.61 -2.99
N GLU A 110 -15.34 -4.72 -2.72
CA GLU A 110 -16.30 -3.66 -3.08
C GLU A 110 -15.99 -2.36 -2.32
N GLY A 111 -15.55 -2.47 -1.06
CA GLY A 111 -15.05 -1.31 -0.32
C GLY A 111 -13.77 -0.69 -0.91
N MET A 112 -12.87 -1.50 -1.48
CA MET A 112 -11.69 -0.98 -2.20
C MET A 112 -12.08 -0.31 -3.52
N ILE A 113 -13.04 -0.89 -4.26
CA ILE A 113 -13.61 -0.27 -5.48
C ILE A 113 -14.25 1.07 -5.13
N LYS A 114 -14.99 1.14 -4.02
CA LYS A 114 -15.55 2.40 -3.52
C LYS A 114 -14.45 3.42 -3.17
N ALA A 115 -13.34 3.01 -2.57
CA ALA A 115 -12.21 3.91 -2.31
C ALA A 115 -11.57 4.45 -3.60
N ALA A 116 -11.42 3.60 -4.63
CA ALA A 116 -10.93 4.03 -5.94
C ALA A 116 -11.91 5.00 -6.61
N SER A 117 -13.21 4.75 -6.50
CA SER A 117 -14.26 5.62 -7.03
C SER A 117 -14.28 6.97 -6.34
N TYR A 118 -14.23 6.97 -5.01
CA TYR A 118 -14.09 8.18 -4.21
C TYR A 118 -12.84 8.99 -4.60
N ALA A 119 -11.71 8.32 -4.82
CA ALA A 119 -10.49 9.00 -5.25
C ALA A 119 -10.66 9.67 -6.62
N ARG A 120 -11.25 8.96 -7.59
CA ARG A 120 -11.51 9.47 -8.95
C ARG A 120 -12.50 10.63 -8.94
N ASP A 121 -13.62 10.50 -8.22
CA ASP A 121 -14.69 11.50 -8.18
C ASP A 121 -14.26 12.79 -7.47
N ASN A 122 -13.31 12.71 -6.53
CA ASN A 122 -12.82 13.85 -5.76
C ASN A 122 -11.41 14.33 -6.18
N GLU A 123 -10.88 13.83 -7.30
CA GLU A 123 -9.54 14.18 -7.82
C GLU A 123 -8.40 13.94 -6.80
N ILE A 124 -8.53 12.93 -5.95
CA ILE A 124 -7.54 12.57 -4.93
C ILE A 124 -6.50 11.62 -5.55
N PRO A 125 -5.19 11.87 -5.37
CA PRO A 125 -4.13 10.97 -5.83
C PRO A 125 -4.33 9.55 -5.30
N TYR A 126 -4.34 8.57 -6.20
CA TYR A 126 -4.51 7.15 -5.86
C TYR A 126 -3.27 6.33 -6.28
N LEU A 127 -2.82 5.43 -5.41
CA LEU A 127 -1.79 4.44 -5.71
C LEU A 127 -2.32 3.01 -5.47
N GLY A 128 -2.42 2.22 -6.54
CA GLY A 128 -2.83 0.82 -6.47
C GLY A 128 -1.64 -0.13 -6.59
N LEU A 129 -1.44 -1.01 -5.60
CA LEU A 129 -0.38 -2.02 -5.63
C LEU A 129 -0.98 -3.42 -5.85
N CYS A 130 -0.61 -4.08 -6.95
CA CYS A 130 -1.08 -5.44 -7.28
C CYS A 130 -2.62 -5.51 -7.28
N LEU A 131 -3.24 -6.06 -6.22
CA LEU A 131 -4.69 -6.00 -6.02
C LEU A 131 -5.25 -4.58 -6.15
N GLY A 132 -4.57 -3.57 -5.59
CA GLY A 132 -5.01 -2.18 -5.71
C GLY A 132 -5.04 -1.67 -7.15
N MET A 133 -4.19 -2.21 -8.03
CA MET A 133 -4.23 -1.93 -9.48
C MET A 133 -5.41 -2.67 -10.13
N HIS A 134 -5.65 -3.94 -9.76
CA HIS A 134 -6.84 -4.68 -10.25
C HIS A 134 -8.13 -3.92 -9.92
N VAL A 135 -8.23 -3.41 -8.68
CA VAL A 135 -9.35 -2.59 -8.22
C VAL A 135 -9.52 -1.32 -9.07
N MET A 136 -8.44 -0.61 -9.44
CA MET A 136 -8.53 0.56 -10.33
C MET A 136 -9.11 0.18 -11.70
N VAL A 137 -8.64 -0.91 -12.29
CA VAL A 137 -9.10 -1.36 -13.61
C VAL A 137 -10.58 -1.72 -13.55
N ILE A 138 -11.00 -2.42 -12.50
CA ILE A 138 -12.39 -2.79 -12.25
C ILE A 138 -13.25 -1.53 -12.07
N GLU A 139 -12.87 -0.62 -11.17
CA GLU A 139 -13.62 0.62 -10.91
C GLU A 139 -13.79 1.44 -12.19
N PHE A 140 -12.71 1.63 -12.95
CA PHE A 140 -12.75 2.42 -14.16
C PHE A 140 -13.61 1.76 -15.25
N ALA A 141 -13.51 0.44 -15.42
CA ALA A 141 -14.38 -0.29 -16.36
C ALA A 141 -15.86 -0.16 -15.97
N ARG A 142 -16.17 -0.30 -14.68
CA ARG A 142 -17.53 -0.14 -14.16
C ARG A 142 -18.05 1.28 -14.38
N TYR A 143 -17.22 2.29 -14.13
CA TYR A 143 -17.54 3.71 -14.35
C TYR A 143 -17.85 4.01 -15.82
N VAL A 144 -16.95 3.66 -16.74
CA VAL A 144 -17.10 3.98 -18.16
C VAL A 144 -18.25 3.22 -18.81
N LEU A 145 -18.49 1.97 -18.41
CA LEU A 145 -19.55 1.14 -18.96
C LEU A 145 -20.90 1.34 -18.26
N GLY A 146 -20.94 2.05 -17.13
CA GLY A 146 -22.15 2.21 -16.32
C GLY A 146 -22.73 0.88 -15.82
N SER A 147 -21.86 -0.10 -15.55
CA SER A 147 -22.23 -1.47 -15.21
C SER A 147 -21.41 -1.97 -14.03
N THR A 148 -22.00 -2.76 -13.14
CA THR A 148 -21.29 -3.42 -12.02
C THR A 148 -20.66 -4.76 -12.41
N GLU A 149 -20.91 -5.23 -13.64
CA GLU A 149 -20.48 -6.55 -14.11
C GLU A 149 -18.97 -6.69 -14.31
N PRO A 150 -18.20 -5.68 -14.82
CA PRO A 150 -16.75 -5.79 -14.92
C PRO A 150 -16.09 -6.17 -13.61
N ASN A 151 -15.27 -7.23 -13.66
CA ASN A 151 -14.63 -7.78 -12.48
C ASN A 151 -13.34 -8.56 -12.80
N SER A 152 -12.67 -9.05 -11.76
CA SER A 152 -11.63 -10.06 -11.85
C SER A 152 -12.23 -11.46 -11.78
N THR A 153 -11.72 -12.40 -12.55
CA THR A 153 -12.07 -13.83 -12.40
C THR A 153 -11.66 -14.41 -11.05
N GLU A 154 -10.73 -13.77 -10.32
CA GLU A 154 -10.41 -14.10 -8.93
C GLU A 154 -11.60 -13.85 -7.98
N PHE A 155 -12.44 -12.86 -8.28
CA PHE A 155 -13.53 -12.43 -7.39
C PHE A 155 -14.91 -12.86 -7.88
N ASP A 156 -15.09 -12.91 -9.20
CA ASP A 156 -16.30 -13.35 -9.85
C ASP A 156 -15.94 -14.13 -11.11
N THR A 157 -15.97 -15.46 -11.02
CA THR A 157 -15.69 -16.36 -12.16
C THR A 157 -16.79 -16.34 -13.21
N SER A 158 -17.95 -15.76 -12.92
CA SER A 158 -19.10 -15.67 -13.81
C SER A 158 -19.23 -14.33 -14.52
N THR A 159 -18.35 -13.36 -14.24
CA THR A 159 -18.40 -12.05 -14.87
C THR A 159 -18.37 -12.16 -16.39
N PRO A 160 -19.30 -11.50 -17.12
CA PRO A 160 -19.24 -11.42 -18.57
C PRO A 160 -18.10 -10.53 -19.06
N TYR A 161 -17.46 -9.75 -18.17
CA TYR A 161 -16.39 -8.80 -18.50
C TYR A 161 -15.17 -9.01 -17.56
N PRO A 162 -14.36 -10.07 -17.78
CA PRO A 162 -13.17 -10.36 -16.98
C PRO A 162 -12.03 -9.40 -17.34
N VAL A 163 -12.10 -8.16 -16.82
CA VAL A 163 -11.09 -7.12 -17.07
C VAL A 163 -9.76 -7.41 -16.38
N ILE A 164 -9.77 -8.33 -15.41
CA ILE A 164 -8.59 -8.93 -14.80
C ILE A 164 -8.79 -10.45 -14.84
N ASP A 165 -7.79 -11.16 -15.35
CA ASP A 165 -7.85 -12.62 -15.50
C ASP A 165 -6.44 -13.20 -15.54
N LEU A 166 -6.36 -14.53 -15.37
CA LEU A 166 -5.15 -15.28 -15.66
C LEU A 166 -4.83 -15.22 -17.15
N LEU A 167 -3.53 -15.19 -17.48
CA LEU A 167 -3.08 -15.34 -18.86
C LEU A 167 -3.47 -16.73 -19.39
N PRO A 168 -3.74 -16.87 -20.71
CA PRO A 168 -4.14 -18.15 -21.30
C PRO A 168 -3.21 -19.32 -20.93
N GLU A 169 -1.90 -19.09 -20.90
CA GLU A 169 -0.89 -20.11 -20.58
C GLU A 169 -0.98 -20.59 -19.13
N GLN A 170 -1.46 -19.75 -18.20
CA GLN A 170 -1.62 -20.11 -16.79
C GLN A 170 -2.84 -20.99 -16.56
N LYS A 171 -3.90 -20.82 -17.36
CA LYS A 171 -5.13 -21.63 -17.28
C LYS A 171 -4.90 -23.10 -17.67
N GLU A 172 -3.93 -23.34 -18.55
CA GLU A 172 -3.56 -24.71 -18.94
C GLU A 172 -2.82 -25.46 -17.82
N MET A 173 -2.21 -24.74 -16.87
CA MET A 173 -1.43 -25.33 -15.78
C MET A 173 -2.27 -25.75 -14.57
N GLU A 174 -3.43 -25.13 -14.32
CA GLU A 174 -4.32 -25.49 -13.19
C GLU A 174 -5.02 -26.86 -13.36
N ASN A 175 -5.00 -27.43 -14.56
CA ASN A 175 -5.60 -28.73 -14.88
C ASN A 175 -4.63 -29.94 -14.72
N LYS A 176 -3.55 -29.80 -13.95
CA LYS A 176 -2.61 -30.88 -13.61
C LYS A 176 -2.42 -31.00 -12.11
#